data_AF-A0A075HU43-F1
#
_entry.id   AF-A0A075HU43-F1
#
_cell.length_a   1.000
_cell.length_b   1.000
_cell.length_c   1.000
_cell.angle_alpha   90.00
_cell.angle_beta   90.00
_cell.angle_gamma   90.00
#
_symmetry.space_group_name_H-M   'P 1'
#
loop_
_entity.id
_entity.type
_entity.pdbx_description
1 polymer ?
#
loop_
_entity_poly.entity_id
_entity_poly.type
_entity_poly.pdbx_seq_one_letter_code
_entity_poly.pdbx_strand_id
1 'polypeptide(L)'
;MQRIGRAGHHVGGIPRARFLPTSPHDLVELVALQGAIMSGHMDLLKFPENCLDVLAQFLIGLCIIEEQDIDEAYELVTQAWPYRHFPFDDFIEVLDMLEDERRLWIDWEENTFAKRGYSQMIYYTNVGTIAPDNNYLVLNTDGSMIGQLSSSFVSSVRPGDVIMLGGTTYRIQSIQGSR
;
A
#
# COMPACT_ATOMS: atom_id res chain seq x y z
N MET A 1 17.60 -14.04 -1.74
CA MET A 1 17.25 -15.48 -1.58
C MET A 1 16.13 -15.94 -2.51
N GLN A 2 14.91 -15.37 -2.44
CA GLN A 2 13.76 -15.75 -3.29
C GLN A 2 14.08 -15.87 -4.80
N ARG A 3 14.85 -14.92 -5.35
CA ARG A 3 15.25 -14.95 -6.77
C ARG A 3 16.27 -16.05 -7.08
N ILE A 4 17.27 -16.25 -6.22
CA ILE A 4 18.37 -17.20 -6.40
C ILE A 4 17.88 -18.65 -6.29
N GLY A 5 16.95 -18.91 -5.37
CA GLY A 5 16.37 -20.25 -5.14
C GLY A 5 15.58 -20.83 -6.30
N ARG A 6 15.22 -20.02 -7.31
CA ARG A 6 14.61 -20.50 -8.55
C ARG A 6 15.61 -21.27 -9.43
N ALA A 7 16.91 -21.00 -9.29
CA ALA A 7 17.95 -21.74 -10.01
C ALA A 7 18.20 -23.08 -9.30
N GLY A 8 18.13 -24.20 -10.03
CA GLY A 8 18.32 -25.52 -9.43
C GLY A 8 17.20 -25.89 -8.44
N HIS A 9 15.96 -25.46 -8.69
CA HIS A 9 14.81 -25.65 -7.80
C HIS A 9 14.28 -27.10 -7.81
N HIS A 10 15.09 -27.99 -7.24
CA HIS A 10 14.75 -29.37 -6.90
C HIS A 10 15.45 -29.73 -5.57
N VAL A 11 14.98 -30.79 -4.92
CA VAL A 11 15.57 -31.25 -3.65
C VAL A 11 17.05 -31.61 -3.87
N GLY A 12 17.94 -31.01 -3.08
CA GLY A 12 19.40 -31.18 -3.20
C GLY A 12 20.06 -30.36 -4.32
N GLY A 13 19.28 -29.60 -5.10
CA GLY A 13 19.82 -28.69 -6.11
C GLY A 13 20.64 -27.56 -5.49
N ILE A 14 21.81 -27.28 -6.04
CA ILE A 14 22.67 -26.18 -5.60
C ILE A 14 22.32 -24.93 -6.41
N PRO A 15 21.69 -23.91 -5.81
CA PRO A 15 21.31 -22.71 -6.52
C PRO A 15 22.56 -21.91 -6.92
N ARG A 16 22.57 -21.41 -8.16
CA ARG A 16 23.65 -20.55 -8.68
C ARG A 16 23.07 -19.22 -9.15
N ALA A 17 23.72 -18.14 -8.74
CA ALA A 17 23.41 -16.78 -9.20
C ALA A 17 24.70 -16.06 -9.63
N ARG A 18 24.56 -15.14 -10.58
CA ARG A 18 25.60 -14.19 -10.96
C ARG A 18 25.04 -12.79 -10.74
N PHE A 19 25.79 -11.96 -10.05
CA PHE A 19 25.44 -10.56 -9.85
C PHE A 19 26.25 -9.70 -10.81
N LEU A 20 25.61 -8.70 -11.41
CA LEU A 20 26.21 -7.79 -12.39
C LEU A 20 25.97 -6.36 -11.88
N PRO A 21 26.92 -5.76 -11.13
CA PRO A 21 26.78 -4.38 -10.67
C PRO A 21 26.79 -3.40 -11.86
N THR A 22 26.00 -2.34 -11.77
CA THR A 22 25.99 -1.26 -12.78
C THR A 22 26.72 -0.01 -12.31
N SER A 23 27.03 0.08 -11.02
CA SER A 23 27.82 1.15 -10.40
C SER A 23 28.77 0.62 -9.32
N PRO A 24 29.80 1.39 -8.91
CA PRO A 24 30.62 1.06 -7.75
C PRO A 24 29.83 0.94 -6.44
N HIS A 25 28.74 1.69 -6.28
CA HIS A 25 27.87 1.61 -5.10
C HIS A 25 27.11 0.28 -5.06
N ASP A 26 26.57 -0.15 -6.20
CA ASP A 26 25.91 -1.46 -6.34
C ASP A 26 26.87 -2.59 -5.95
N LEU A 27 28.15 -2.48 -6.34
CA LEU A 27 29.15 -3.49 -6.01
C LEU A 27 29.34 -3.62 -4.49
N VAL A 28 29.39 -2.50 -3.76
CA VAL A 28 29.51 -2.50 -2.30
C VAL A 28 28.28 -3.16 -1.66
N GLU A 29 27.08 -2.79 -2.12
CA GLU A 29 25.83 -3.40 -1.64
C GLU A 29 25.77 -4.91 -1.92
N LEU A 30 26.20 -5.35 -3.09
CA LEU A 30 26.23 -6.76 -3.46
C LEU A 30 27.22 -7.57 -2.63
N VAL A 31 28.38 -7.00 -2.30
CA VAL A 31 29.36 -7.66 -1.42
C VAL A 31 28.79 -7.80 0.00
N ALA A 32 28.14 -6.76 0.52
CA ALA A 32 27.47 -6.82 1.82
C ALA A 32 26.32 -7.86 1.81
N LEU A 33 25.50 -7.87 0.77
CA LEU A 33 24.42 -8.84 0.56
C LEU A 33 24.95 -10.28 0.48
N GLN A 34 26.05 -10.50 -0.24
CA GLN A 34 26.70 -11.81 -0.31
C GLN A 34 27.17 -12.26 1.07
N GLY A 35 27.81 -11.37 1.82
CA GLY A 35 28.24 -11.63 3.20
C GLY A 35 27.05 -12.05 4.09
N ALA A 36 25.96 -11.27 4.07
CA ALA A 36 24.75 -11.57 4.82
C ALA A 36 24.13 -12.92 4.44
N ILE A 37 24.04 -13.23 3.13
CA ILE A 37 23.55 -14.53 2.64
C ILE A 37 24.43 -15.68 3.15
N MET A 38 25.75 -15.54 3.07
CA MET A 38 26.70 -16.58 3.50
C MET A 38 26.67 -16.80 5.02
N SER A 39 26.40 -15.76 5.80
CA SER A 39 26.23 -15.86 7.25
C SER A 39 24.80 -16.22 7.68
N GLY A 40 23.88 -16.44 6.73
CA GLY A 40 22.47 -16.73 7.03
C GLY A 40 21.71 -15.57 7.68
N HIS A 41 22.20 -14.34 7.53
CA HIS A 41 21.56 -13.15 8.07
C HIS A 41 20.44 -12.69 7.12
N MET A 42 19.22 -12.63 7.63
CA MET A 42 18.04 -12.18 6.89
C MET A 42 17.45 -10.93 7.53
N ASP A 43 16.70 -10.17 6.74
CA ASP A 43 15.98 -9.01 7.24
C ASP A 43 15.00 -9.41 8.35
N LEU A 44 14.97 -8.60 9.41
CA LEU A 44 13.98 -8.74 10.47
C LEU A 44 12.62 -8.26 9.95
N LEU A 45 11.63 -9.14 10.00
CA LEU A 45 10.25 -8.75 9.71
C LEU A 45 9.71 -7.93 10.86
N LYS A 46 9.27 -6.70 10.56
CA LYS A 46 8.49 -5.87 11.46
C LYS A 46 7.10 -5.73 10.87
N PHE A 47 6.11 -6.21 11.61
CA PHE A 47 4.71 -6.08 11.22
C PHE A 47 4.16 -4.78 11.81
N PRO A 48 3.50 -3.94 11.00
CA PRO A 48 2.73 -2.83 11.52
C PRO A 48 1.65 -3.33 12.50
N GLU A 49 1.38 -2.57 13.55
CA GLU A 49 0.33 -2.85 14.54
C GLU A 49 -0.70 -1.74 14.48
N ASN A 50 -1.98 -2.08 14.74
CA ASN A 50 -3.09 -1.13 14.85
C ASN A 50 -3.24 -0.16 13.66
N CYS A 51 -3.12 -0.66 12.42
CA CYS A 51 -3.38 0.13 11.21
C CYS A 51 -4.89 0.42 11.05
N LEU A 52 -5.36 1.51 11.65
CA LEU A 52 -6.79 1.86 11.71
C LEU A 52 -7.44 2.04 10.33
N ASP A 53 -6.68 2.48 9.33
CA ASP A 53 -7.12 2.59 7.93
C ASP A 53 -7.44 1.23 7.31
N VAL A 54 -6.58 0.24 7.53
CA VAL A 54 -6.79 -1.14 7.09
C VAL A 54 -7.95 -1.78 7.84
N LEU A 55 -8.07 -1.53 9.15
CA LEU A 55 -9.20 -1.99 9.96
C LEU A 55 -10.53 -1.41 9.46
N ALA A 56 -10.58 -0.10 9.23
CA ALA A 56 -11.78 0.58 8.74
C ALA A 56 -12.25 0.00 7.39
N GLN A 57 -11.32 -0.23 6.46
CA GLN A 57 -11.63 -0.88 5.18
C GLN A 57 -12.14 -2.31 5.39
N PHE A 58 -11.55 -3.06 6.31
CA PHE A 58 -11.97 -4.43 6.64
C PHE A 58 -13.40 -4.46 7.19
N LEU A 59 -13.76 -3.59 8.13
CA LEU A 59 -15.10 -3.51 8.72
C LEU A 59 -16.17 -3.15 7.69
N ILE A 60 -15.88 -2.19 6.81
CA ILE A 60 -16.74 -1.90 5.66
C ILE A 60 -16.93 -3.17 4.82
N GLY A 61 -15.84 -3.90 4.54
CA GLY A 61 -15.88 -5.14 3.76
C GLY A 61 -16.73 -6.24 4.41
N LEU A 62 -16.63 -6.39 5.74
CA LEU A 62 -17.32 -7.40 6.52
C LEU A 62 -18.85 -7.25 6.40
N CYS A 63 -19.36 -6.02 6.47
CA CYS A 63 -20.79 -5.73 6.42
C CYS A 63 -21.39 -5.62 4.99
N ILE A 64 -20.63 -5.94 3.92
CA ILE A 64 -21.14 -5.83 2.54
C ILE A 64 -22.26 -6.82 2.25
N ILE A 65 -22.12 -8.04 2.76
CA ILE A 65 -23.03 -9.15 2.47
C ILE A 65 -24.18 -9.16 3.46
N GLU A 66 -23.88 -9.01 4.75
CA GLU A 66 -24.84 -9.09 5.84
C GLU A 66 -24.47 -8.13 6.97
N GLU A 67 -25.40 -7.91 7.89
CA GLU A 67 -25.18 -7.19 9.14
C GLU A 67 -24.26 -7.99 10.06
N GLN A 68 -23.49 -7.31 10.92
CA GLN A 68 -22.49 -7.93 11.78
C GLN A 68 -22.74 -7.54 13.24
N ASP A 69 -22.54 -8.48 14.16
CA ASP A 69 -22.47 -8.20 15.59
C ASP A 69 -21.12 -7.55 15.93
N ILE A 70 -21.16 -6.53 16.81
CA ILE A 70 -19.99 -5.72 17.18
C ILE A 70 -18.95 -6.56 17.92
N ASP A 71 -19.37 -7.42 18.84
CA ASP A 71 -18.48 -8.25 19.65
C ASP A 71 -17.84 -9.35 18.81
N GLU A 72 -18.63 -10.03 17.95
CA GLU A 72 -18.11 -11.04 17.02
C GLU A 72 -17.09 -10.43 16.04
N ALA A 73 -17.34 -9.22 15.54
CA ALA A 73 -16.40 -8.53 14.67
C ALA A 73 -15.10 -8.17 15.39
N TYR A 74 -15.17 -7.71 16.65
CA TYR A 74 -13.99 -7.43 17.46
C TYR A 74 -13.18 -8.70 17.78
N GLU A 75 -13.84 -9.79 18.13
CA GLU A 75 -13.20 -11.10 18.33
C GLU A 75 -12.47 -11.55 17.06
N LEU A 76 -13.09 -11.39 15.88
CA LEU A 76 -12.46 -11.72 14.60
C LEU A 76 -11.23 -10.85 14.32
N VAL A 77 -11.31 -9.54 14.58
CA VAL A 77 -10.20 -8.60 14.37
C VAL A 77 -9.02 -8.94 15.27
N THR A 78 -9.26 -9.21 16.55
CA THR A 78 -8.20 -9.47 17.54
C THR A 78 -7.51 -10.84 17.35
N GLN A 79 -8.08 -11.75 16.55
CA GLN A 79 -7.37 -12.97 16.12
C GLN A 79 -6.21 -12.68 15.16
N ALA A 80 -6.21 -11.53 14.48
CA ALA A 80 -5.12 -11.15 13.58
C ALA A 80 -3.93 -10.57 14.36
N TRP A 81 -2.72 -10.99 14.00
CA TRP A 81 -1.49 -10.55 14.68
C TRP A 81 -1.38 -9.02 14.86
N PRO A 82 -1.66 -8.17 13.86
CA PRO A 82 -1.54 -6.71 14.01
C PRO A 82 -2.47 -6.09 15.06
N TYR A 83 -3.57 -6.76 15.44
CA TYR A 83 -4.62 -6.24 16.33
C TYR A 83 -4.81 -7.08 17.59
N ARG A 84 -3.93 -8.05 17.88
CA ARG A 84 -4.04 -8.98 19.02
C ARG A 84 -4.07 -8.34 20.41
N HIS A 85 -3.67 -7.07 20.51
CA HIS A 85 -3.75 -6.26 21.73
C HIS A 85 -4.52 -4.95 21.49
N PHE A 86 -5.33 -4.91 20.43
CA PHE A 86 -6.09 -3.73 20.07
C PHE A 86 -7.19 -3.49 21.11
N PRO A 87 -7.27 -2.32 21.76
CA PRO A 87 -8.29 -2.05 22.77
C PRO A 87 -9.69 -2.04 22.18
N PHE A 88 -10.68 -2.49 22.96
CA PHE A 88 -12.08 -2.43 22.55
C PHE A 88 -12.57 -0.98 22.38
N ASP A 89 -12.17 -0.07 23.27
CA ASP A 89 -12.57 1.34 23.17
C ASP A 89 -12.08 1.97 21.85
N ASP A 90 -10.83 1.70 21.44
CA ASP A 90 -10.29 2.15 20.15
C ASP A 90 -11.04 1.53 18.95
N PHE A 91 -11.53 0.30 19.09
CA PHE A 91 -12.38 -0.35 18.09
C PHE A 91 -13.72 0.35 17.93
N ILE A 92 -14.34 0.73 19.05
CA ILE A 92 -15.57 1.54 19.05
C ILE A 92 -15.33 2.91 18.39
N GLU A 93 -14.20 3.58 18.68
CA GLU A 93 -13.86 4.85 18.01
C GLU A 93 -13.76 4.72 16.48
N VAL A 94 -13.28 3.59 15.97
CA VAL A 94 -13.26 3.33 14.52
C VAL A 94 -14.66 3.14 13.96
N LEU A 95 -15.55 2.45 14.68
CA LEU A 95 -16.96 2.30 14.30
C LEU A 95 -17.67 3.66 14.26
N ASP A 96 -17.52 4.47 15.32
CA ASP A 96 -18.08 5.82 15.41
C ASP A 96 -17.64 6.69 14.23
N MET A 97 -16.34 6.70 13.93
CA MET A 97 -15.79 7.44 12.78
C MET A 97 -16.41 6.98 11.44
N LEU A 98 -16.63 5.67 11.28
CA LEU A 98 -17.26 5.13 10.07
C LEU A 98 -18.75 5.44 9.99
N GLU A 99 -19.45 5.55 11.12
CA GLU A 99 -20.84 6.02 11.14
C GLU A 99 -20.94 7.50 10.78
N ASP A 100 -20.06 8.35 11.32
CA ASP A 100 -19.97 9.78 11.02
C ASP A 100 -19.70 10.04 9.52
N GLU A 101 -18.79 9.25 8.92
CA GLU A 101 -18.50 9.24 7.49
C GLU A 101 -19.60 8.56 6.64
N ARG A 102 -20.71 8.16 7.28
CA ARG A 102 -21.88 7.51 6.67
C ARG A 102 -21.50 6.25 5.89
N ARG A 103 -20.48 5.54 6.35
CA ARG A 103 -20.02 4.26 5.80
C ARG A 103 -20.75 3.10 6.45
N LEU A 104 -20.94 3.19 7.76
CA LEU A 104 -21.69 2.24 8.54
C LEU A 104 -22.96 2.89 9.09
N TRP A 105 -23.91 2.05 9.46
CA TRP A 105 -25.02 2.38 10.34
C TRP A 105 -24.89 1.45 11.54
N ILE A 106 -24.92 2.00 12.75
CA ILE A 106 -24.75 1.24 13.98
C ILE A 106 -26.07 1.24 14.75
N ASP A 107 -26.47 0.05 15.20
CA ASP A 107 -27.56 -0.15 16.14
C ASP A 107 -26.98 -0.57 17.50
N TRP A 108 -26.84 0.40 18.40
CA TRP A 108 -26.31 0.18 19.74
C TRP A 108 -27.25 -0.63 20.65
N GLU A 109 -28.55 -0.67 20.35
CA GLU A 109 -29.51 -1.46 21.14
C GLU A 109 -29.42 -2.94 20.76
N GLU A 110 -29.26 -3.25 19.48
CA GLU A 110 -29.11 -4.61 18.95
C GLU A 110 -27.65 -5.11 18.91
N ASN A 111 -26.68 -4.24 19.23
CA ASN A 111 -25.23 -4.53 19.19
C ASN A 111 -24.71 -4.90 17.80
N THR A 112 -25.26 -4.27 16.75
CA THR A 112 -24.91 -4.59 15.37
C THR A 112 -24.48 -3.38 14.55
N PHE A 113 -23.76 -3.64 13.45
CA PHE A 113 -23.47 -2.65 12.42
C PHE A 113 -23.71 -3.20 11.02
N ALA A 114 -24.21 -2.34 10.14
CA ALA A 114 -24.51 -2.67 8.75
C ALA A 114 -23.94 -1.61 7.80
N LYS A 115 -23.83 -1.97 6.51
CA LYS A 115 -23.40 -1.01 5.49
C LYS A 115 -24.40 0.15 5.33
N ARG A 116 -23.86 1.36 5.10
CA ARG A 116 -24.66 2.56 4.80
C ARG A 116 -24.16 3.29 3.55
N GLY A 117 -25.06 4.01 2.89
CA GLY A 117 -24.71 4.90 1.79
C GLY A 117 -24.00 4.21 0.63
N TYR A 118 -22.83 4.73 0.25
CA TYR A 118 -22.05 4.26 -0.90
C TYR A 118 -20.95 3.23 -0.55
N SER A 119 -20.99 2.66 0.65
CA SER A 119 -19.93 1.77 1.17
C SER A 119 -19.59 0.61 0.26
N GLN A 120 -20.60 -0.09 -0.29
CA GLN A 120 -20.36 -1.22 -1.18
C GLN A 120 -19.61 -0.81 -2.46
N MET A 121 -20.03 0.30 -3.10
CA MET A 121 -19.37 0.81 -4.31
C MET A 121 -17.92 1.24 -4.01
N ILE A 122 -17.72 1.98 -2.91
CA ILE A 122 -16.40 2.51 -2.54
C ILE A 122 -15.45 1.38 -2.18
N TYR A 123 -15.92 0.36 -1.45
CA TYR A 123 -15.12 -0.82 -1.17
C TYR A 123 -14.68 -1.51 -2.45
N TYR A 124 -15.60 -1.87 -3.36
CA TYR A 124 -15.22 -2.58 -4.58
C TYR A 124 -14.32 -1.78 -5.53
N THR A 125 -14.33 -0.45 -5.44
CA THR A 125 -13.51 0.42 -6.29
C THR A 125 -12.16 0.78 -5.68
N ASN A 126 -12.01 0.67 -4.36
CA ASN A 126 -10.81 1.12 -3.64
C ASN A 126 -10.18 0.05 -2.73
N VAL A 127 -10.72 -1.16 -2.68
CA VAL A 127 -10.19 -2.23 -1.81
C VAL A 127 -8.72 -2.52 -2.11
N GLY A 128 -7.90 -2.40 -1.08
CA GLY A 128 -6.48 -2.70 -1.15
C GLY A 128 -5.70 -1.96 -0.09
N THR A 129 -4.40 -2.25 0.00
CA THR A 129 -3.47 -1.56 0.91
C THR A 129 -2.27 -0.97 0.18
N ILE A 130 -2.20 -1.17 -1.14
CA ILE A 130 -1.21 -0.51 -1.99
C ILE A 130 -1.73 0.90 -2.24
N ALA A 131 -1.10 1.90 -1.64
CA ALA A 131 -1.41 3.29 -1.91
C ALA A 131 -1.26 3.56 -3.41
N PRO A 132 -2.26 4.18 -4.06
CA PRO A 132 -2.12 4.57 -5.45
C PRO A 132 -0.98 5.58 -5.59
N ASP A 133 -0.17 5.42 -6.64
CA ASP A 133 0.74 6.47 -7.04
C ASP A 133 -0.10 7.66 -7.52
N ASN A 134 -0.06 8.77 -6.81
CA ASN A 134 -0.61 10.03 -7.32
C ASN A 134 0.25 10.45 -8.52
N ASN A 135 -0.19 10.14 -9.73
CA ASN A 135 0.53 10.51 -10.94
C ASN A 135 0.03 11.85 -11.47
N TYR A 136 0.98 12.71 -11.86
CA TYR A 136 0.70 13.91 -12.62
C TYR A 136 0.63 13.55 -14.10
N LEU A 137 -0.43 14.01 -14.76
CA LEU A 137 -0.53 13.92 -16.21
C LEU A 137 0.42 14.95 -16.84
N VAL A 138 1.25 14.51 -17.78
CA VAL A 138 2.10 15.39 -18.56
C VAL A 138 1.35 15.74 -19.83
N LEU A 139 1.01 17.02 -19.97
CA LEU A 139 0.34 17.57 -21.14
C LEU A 139 1.33 18.42 -21.94
N ASN A 140 1.20 18.38 -23.25
CA ASN A 140 1.88 19.30 -24.15
C ASN A 140 1.18 20.67 -24.13
N THR A 141 1.79 21.68 -24.74
CA THR A 141 1.26 23.06 -24.78
C THR A 141 -0.09 23.13 -25.51
N ASP A 142 -0.36 22.20 -26.42
CA ASP A 142 -1.64 22.06 -27.13
C ASP A 142 -2.71 21.26 -26.36
N GLY A 143 -2.41 20.81 -25.14
CA GLY A 143 -3.30 20.01 -24.30
C GLY A 143 -3.26 18.51 -24.58
N SER A 144 -2.47 18.04 -25.56
CA SER A 144 -2.32 16.61 -25.82
C SER A 144 -1.57 15.90 -24.68
N MET A 145 -2.04 14.71 -24.32
CA MET A 145 -1.41 13.91 -23.28
C MET A 145 -0.13 13.24 -23.80
N ILE A 146 1.00 13.55 -23.17
CA ILE A 146 2.31 12.96 -23.50
C ILE A 146 2.59 11.73 -22.63
N GLY A 147 2.18 11.77 -21.36
CA GLY A 147 2.40 10.65 -20.43
C GLY A 147 2.05 10.98 -18.99
N GLN A 148 2.69 10.28 -18.06
CA GLN A 148 2.49 10.44 -16.62
C GLN A 148 3.84 10.48 -15.88
N LEU A 149 3.89 11.24 -14.78
CA LEU A 149 5.02 11.28 -13.84
C LEU A 149 4.52 11.03 -12.43
N SER A 150 5.32 10.36 -11.59
CA SER A 150 4.96 10.16 -10.18
C SER A 150 4.98 11.49 -9.40
N SER A 151 4.13 11.63 -8.38
CA SER A 151 4.15 12.78 -7.46
C SER A 151 5.52 13.01 -6.82
N SER A 152 6.23 11.93 -6.47
CA SER A 152 7.57 12.00 -5.88
C SER A 152 8.61 12.58 -6.84
N PHE A 153 8.46 12.34 -8.15
CA PHE A 153 9.31 12.97 -9.15
C PHE A 153 8.92 14.44 -9.32
N VAL A 154 7.62 14.74 -9.47
CA VAL A 154 7.12 16.11 -9.63
C VAL A 154 7.48 17.03 -8.46
N SER A 155 7.52 16.51 -7.23
CA SER A 155 7.94 17.30 -6.05
C SER A 155 9.41 17.71 -6.08
N SER A 156 10.25 16.95 -6.78
CA SER A 156 11.69 17.20 -6.91
C SER A 156 12.07 18.14 -8.06
N VAL A 157 11.15 18.43 -8.98
CA VAL A 157 11.36 19.34 -10.12
C VAL A 157 10.67 20.69 -9.92
N ARG A 158 11.04 21.66 -10.74
CA ARG A 158 10.48 23.02 -10.76
C ARG A 158 10.11 23.45 -12.18
N PRO A 159 9.19 24.42 -12.35
CA PRO A 159 9.01 25.08 -13.63
C PRO A 159 10.34 25.61 -14.17
N GLY A 160 10.66 25.30 -15.42
CA GLY A 160 11.94 25.58 -16.07
C GLY A 160 12.85 24.36 -16.21
N ASP A 161 12.66 23.32 -15.39
CA ASP A 161 13.46 22.10 -15.48
C ASP A 161 13.18 21.32 -16.76
N VAL A 162 14.19 20.59 -17.21
CA VAL A 162 14.15 19.79 -18.43
C VAL A 162 14.13 18.32 -18.05
N ILE A 163 13.10 17.61 -18.52
CA ILE A 163 12.87 16.19 -18.23
C ILE A 163 12.92 15.37 -19.51
N MET A 164 13.24 14.09 -19.41
CA MET A 164 13.18 13.15 -20.53
C MET A 164 12.01 12.19 -20.33
N LEU A 165 11.11 12.12 -21.32
CA LEU A 165 9.92 11.27 -21.29
C LEU A 165 9.79 10.58 -22.65
N GLY A 166 9.72 9.25 -22.67
CA GLY A 166 9.63 8.47 -23.91
C GLY A 166 10.79 8.70 -24.89
N GLY A 167 11.98 9.04 -24.37
CA GLY A 167 13.17 9.34 -25.19
C GLY A 167 13.20 10.76 -25.79
N THR A 168 12.17 11.57 -25.57
CA THR A 168 12.13 12.98 -25.99
C THR A 168 12.31 13.89 -24.78
N THR A 169 12.95 15.04 -24.98
CA THR A 169 13.20 16.01 -23.92
C THR A 169 12.14 17.10 -23.91
N TYR A 170 11.59 17.41 -22.73
CA TYR A 170 10.56 18.42 -22.52
C TYR A 170 11.00 19.42 -21.44
N ARG A 171 10.58 20.68 -21.55
CA ARG A 171 10.75 21.69 -20.50
C ARG A 171 9.44 21.88 -19.76
N ILE A 172 9.47 21.79 -18.44
CA ILE A 172 8.29 22.00 -17.59
C ILE A 172 7.93 23.48 -17.61
N GLN A 173 6.74 23.83 -18.10
CA GLN A 173 6.26 25.21 -18.05
C GLN A 173 5.54 25.55 -16.74
N SER A 174 4.71 24.63 -16.25
CA SER A 174 3.94 24.82 -15.02
C SER A 174 3.60 23.48 -14.40
N ILE A 175 3.42 23.46 -13.08
CA ILE A 175 2.94 22.30 -12.33
C ILE A 175 1.63 22.73 -11.68
N GLN A 176 0.54 22.02 -11.95
CA GLN A 176 -0.76 22.26 -11.35
C GLN A 176 -1.08 21.10 -10.42
N GLY A 177 -1.14 21.36 -9.11
CA GLY A 177 -1.64 20.40 -8.14
C GLY A 177 -3.16 20.30 -8.20
N SER A 178 -3.70 19.11 -7.95
CA SER A 178 -5.12 18.96 -7.60
C SER A 178 -5.34 19.70 -6.27
N ARG A 179 -6.21 20.71 -6.29
CA ARG A 179 -6.78 21.28 -5.06
C ARG A 179 -7.71 20.28 -4.40
#